data_AF-A0ABD0RSC9-F1
#
_entry.id   AF-A0ABD0RSC9-F1
#
_cell.length_a   1.000
_cell.length_b   1.000
_cell.length_c   1.000
_cell.angle_alpha   90.00
_cell.angle_beta   90.00
_cell.angle_gamma   90.00
#
_symmetry.space_group_name_H-M   'P 1'
#
loop_
_entity.id
_entity.type
_entity.pdbx_description
1 polymer ?
#
loop_
_entity_poly.entity_id
_entity_poly.type
_entity_poly.pdbx_seq_one_letter_code
_entity_poly.pdbx_strand_id
1 'polypeptide(L)' 'MDNYLYAIGGYDGQTQLKTTERYNVTRDMWEPMASMNQCRSAHGVTVYQCKIYV' A
#
# COMPACT_ATOMS: atom_id res chain seq x y z
N MET A 1 0.97 -10.24 -8.97
CA MET A 1 0.56 -9.64 -7.69
C MET A 1 0.03 -10.70 -6.74
N ASP A 2 0.15 -11.97 -7.11
CA ASP A 2 -0.58 -13.04 -6.45
C ASP A 2 0.03 -13.32 -5.08
N ASN A 3 -0.86 -13.57 -4.11
CA ASN A 3 -0.58 -13.88 -2.70
C ASN A 3 -0.09 -12.73 -1.81
N TYR A 4 -0.25 -11.47 -2.23
CA TYR A 4 -0.05 -10.33 -1.36
C TYR A 4 -1.28 -9.42 -1.32
N LEU A 5 -1.59 -8.91 -0.13
CA LEU A 5 -2.55 -7.81 0.06
C LEU A 5 -1.76 -6.52 0.29
N TYR A 6 -2.16 -5.41 -0.32
CA TYR A 6 -1.40 -4.16 -0.27
C TYR A 6 -2.18 -3.10 0.51
N ALA A 7 -1.51 -2.43 1.43
CA ALA A 7 -2.00 -1.21 2.08
C ALA A 7 -1.10 -0.05 1.64
N ILE A 8 -1.70 1.01 1.11
CA ILE A 8 -0.99 2.10 0.44
C ILE A 8 -1.57 3.43 0.91
N GLY A 9 -0.73 4.27 1.50
CA GLY A 9 -1.15 5.57 2.03
C GLY A 9 -2.15 5.44 3.17
N GLY A 10 -3.11 6.36 3.21
CA GLY A 10 -4.15 6.41 4.24
C GLY A 10 -3.90 7.46 5.31
N TYR A 11 -4.58 7.30 6.44
CA TYR A 11 -4.53 8.20 7.59
C TYR A 11 -4.49 7.37 8.87
N ASP A 12 -3.50 7.61 9.73
CA ASP A 12 -3.29 6.84 10.97
C ASP A 12 -4.03 7.40 12.20
N GLY A 13 -4.90 8.41 12.00
CA GLY A 13 -5.55 9.14 13.08
C GLY A 13 -4.83 10.44 13.47
N GLN A 14 -3.63 10.68 12.95
CA GLN A 14 -2.87 11.91 13.19
C GLN A 14 -2.42 12.56 11.88
N THR A 15 -1.82 11.79 10.98
CA THR A 15 -1.20 12.29 9.74
C THR A 15 -1.55 11.44 8.52
N GLN A 16 -1.47 12.07 7.35
CA GLN A 16 -1.58 11.34 6.09
C GLN A 16 -0.30 10.56 5.85
N LEU A 17 -0.45 9.33 5.38
CA LEU A 17 0.66 8.42 5.18
C LEU A 17 1.10 8.43 3.71
N LYS A 18 2.41 8.23 3.51
CA LYS A 18 2.99 7.85 2.21
C LYS A 18 3.52 6.43 2.20
N THR A 19 3.41 5.72 3.33
CA THR A 19 3.93 4.38 3.48
C THR A 19 3.15 3.40 2.60
N THR A 20 3.86 2.37 2.16
CA THR A 20 3.27 1.24 1.46
C THR A 20 3.76 -0.01 2.17
N GLU A 21 2.86 -0.95 2.39
CA GLU A 21 3.16 -2.26 2.97
C GLU A 21 2.36 -3.34 2.24
N ARG A 22 2.86 -4.56 2.32
CA ARG A 22 2.17 -5.72 1.78
C ARG A 22 2.08 -6.81 2.83
N TYR A 23 0.95 -7.48 2.90
CA TYR A 23 0.75 -8.64 3.72
C TYR A 23 1.08 -9.90 2.90
N ASN A 24 2.05 -10.69 3.39
CA ASN A 24 2.43 -11.96 2.81
C ASN A 24 1.56 -13.08 3.41
N VAL A 25 0.60 -13.57 2.64
CA VAL A 25 -0.38 -14.57 3.12
C VAL A 25 0.30 -15.89 3.53
N THR A 26 1.41 -16.26 2.89
CA THR A 26 2.14 -17.50 3.22
C THR A 26 2.88 -17.39 4.55
N ARG A 27 3.36 -16.19 4.89
CA ARG A 27 4.16 -15.95 6.11
C ARG A 27 3.35 -15.38 7.27
N ASP A 28 2.08 -15.04 7.03
CA ASP A 28 1.19 -14.36 7.97
C ASP A 28 1.83 -13.11 8.58
N MET A 29 2.43 -12.26 7.74
CA MET A 29 3.15 -11.07 8.19
C MET A 29 3.04 -9.92 7.20
N TRP A 30 3.03 -8.70 7.75
CA TRP A 30 3.22 -7.47 6.99
C TRP A 30 4.72 -7.23 6.71
N GLU A 31 5.01 -6.85 5.47
CA GLU A 31 6.35 -6.53 4.97
C GLU A 31 6.35 -5.09 4.42
N PRO A 32 7.33 -4.24 4.79
CA PRO A 32 7.40 -2.87 4.27
C PRO A 32 7.75 -2.85 2.78
N MET A 33 7.25 -1.84 2.06
CA MET A 33 7.51 -1.59 0.65
C MET A 33 8.01 -0.15 0.42
N ALA A 34 8.41 0.16 -0.81
CA ALA A 34 8.77 1.53 -1.18
C ALA A 34 7.59 2.48 -0.94
N SER A 35 7.86 3.59 -0.24
CA SER A 35 6.86 4.63 0.01
C SER A 35 6.53 5.42 -1.27
N MET A 36 5.33 5.99 -1.32
CA MET A 36 4.95 6.97 -2.32
C MET A 36 5.78 8.26 -2.18
N ASN A 37 5.83 9.05 -3.26
CA ASN A 37 6.53 10.34 -3.25
C ASN A 37 5.87 11.37 -2.33
N GLN A 38 4.55 11.28 -2.14
CA GLN A 38 3.76 12.22 -1.35
C GLN A 38 2.76 11.48 -0.47
N CYS A 39 2.43 12.06 0.69
CA CYS A 39 1.37 11.55 1.54
C CYS A 39 0.02 11.68 0.85
N ARG A 40 -0.82 10.64 0.94
CA ARG A 40 -2.15 10.62 0.33
C ARG A 40 -3.12 9.88 1.25
N SER A 41 -4.34 10.40 1.37
CA SER A 41 -5.48 9.77 2.03
C SER A 41 -6.74 9.97 1.17
N ALA A 42 -7.77 9.16 1.40
CA ALA A 42 -9.03 9.21 0.64
C ALA A 42 -8.87 9.10 -0.90
N HIS A 43 -7.85 8.35 -1.36
CA HIS A 43 -7.59 8.10 -2.78
C HIS A 43 -8.15 6.75 -3.24
N GLY A 44 -8.25 6.58 -4.56
CA GLY A 44 -8.47 5.26 -5.19
C GLY A 44 -7.16 4.54 -5.48
N VAL A 45 -7.24 3.23 -5.71
CA VAL A 45 -6.10 2.42 -6.18
C VAL A 45 -6.62 1.49 -7.28
N THR A 46 -5.85 1.34 -8.36
CA THR A 46 -6.16 0.37 -9.42
C THR A 46 -4.92 -0.37 -9.90
N VAL A 47 -5.14 -1.49 -10.57
CA VAL A 47 -4.08 -2.33 -11.13
C VAL A 47 -4.23 -2.36 -12.64
N TYR A 48 -3.13 -2.08 -13.34
CA TYR A 48 -3.07 -2.21 -14.79
C TYR A 48 -1.68 -2.72 -15.20
N GLN A 49 -1.64 -3.75 -16.06
CA GLN A 49 -0.39 -4.35 -16.55
C GLN A 49 0.64 -4.65 -15.43
N CYS A 50 0.19 -5.33 -14.36
CA CYS A 50 1.01 -5.69 -13.21
C CYS A 50 1.64 -4.50 -12.45
N LYS A 51 1.08 -3.29 -12.58
CA LYS A 51 1.50 -2.09 -11.84
C LYS A 51 0.34 -1.56 -11.01
N ILE A 52 0.68 -0.99 -9.84
CA ILE A 52 -0.27 -0.32 -8.96
C ILE A 52 -0.27 1.17 -9.28
N TYR A 53 -1.46 1.75 -9.41
CA TYR A 53 -1.68 3.17 -9.66
C TYR A 53 -2.48 3.80 -8.51
N VAL A 54 -2.01 4.96 -8.05
CA VAL A 54 -2.48 5.71 -6.87
C VAL A 54 -2.52 7.21 -7.16
#